data_AF-A0A9D5Q4R4-F1
#
_entry.id   AF-A0A9D5Q4R4-F1
#
_cell.length_a   1.000
_cell.length_b   1.000
_cell.length_c   1.000
_cell.angle_alpha   90.00
_cell.angle_beta   90.00
_cell.angle_gamma   90.00
#
_symmetry.space_group_name_H-M   'P 1'
#
loop_
_entity.id
_entity.type
_entity.pdbx_description
1 polymer ?
#
loop_
_entity_poly.entity_id
_entity_poly.type
_entity_poly.pdbx_seq_one_letter_code
_entity_poly.pdbx_strand_id
1 'polypeptide(L)'
;MEEIPTAALLELRKMRQELHDLKQTRPSARRHIELMLRRRGIKTIKYTPLDRLVLPEDCSPATTERFYQLMKKYSFRIFLRDLIHYRDHLTWPHLTKYCSPEVAQDYLATLLEHQIVSQVAPQQYQFSSRNIRNFGDTLEWFVAQVIRKEFGAPATWGSR
;
A
#
# COMPACT_ATOMS: atom_id res chain seq x y z
N MET A 1 18.65 19.39 37.07
CA MET A 1 17.67 19.92 36.10
C MET A 1 18.50 20.40 34.92
N GLU A 2 18.74 19.53 33.94
CA GLU A 2 19.60 19.87 32.80
C GLU A 2 18.79 20.70 31.81
N GLU A 3 19.14 21.98 31.68
CA GLU A 3 18.65 22.83 30.61
C GLU A 3 19.17 22.29 29.28
N ILE A 4 18.29 21.72 28.47
CA ILE A 4 18.62 21.39 27.08
C ILE A 4 19.02 22.70 26.38
N PRO A 5 20.23 22.82 25.82
CA PRO A 5 20.69 24.07 25.24
C PRO A 5 19.73 24.50 24.13
N THR A 6 19.20 25.72 24.22
CA THR A 6 18.23 26.29 23.27
C THR A 6 18.75 26.24 21.82
N ALA A 7 20.08 26.26 21.66
CA ALA A 7 20.78 26.07 20.39
C ALA A 7 20.57 24.67 19.77
N ALA A 8 20.57 23.61 20.59
CA ALA A 8 20.34 22.24 20.12
C ALA A 8 18.90 22.04 19.63
N LEU A 9 17.92 22.69 20.26
CA LEU A 9 16.53 22.68 19.81
C LEU A 9 16.33 23.44 18.50
N LEU A 10 17.06 24.54 18.30
CA LEU A 10 17.04 25.31 17.06
C LEU A 10 17.64 24.50 15.89
N GLU A 11 18.78 23.85 16.12
CA GLU A 11 19.41 22.98 15.12
C GLU A 11 18.53 21.77 14.77
N LEU A 12 17.91 21.12 15.76
CA LEU A 12 16.97 20.02 15.50
C LEU A 12 15.77 20.45 14.66
N ARG A 13 15.24 21.67 14.88
CA ARG A 13 14.17 22.23 14.05
C ARG A 13 14.65 22.50 12.64
N LYS A 14 15.84 23.07 12.48
CA LYS A 14 16.43 23.38 11.18
C LYS A 14 16.70 22.11 10.37
N MET A 15 17.31 21.10 10.97
CA MET A 15 17.51 19.79 10.36
C MET A 15 16.19 19.12 9.99
N ARG A 16 15.15 19.21 10.83
CA ARG A 16 13.81 18.69 10.49
C ARG A 16 13.18 19.41 9.31
N GLN A 17 13.36 20.72 9.21
CA GLN A 17 12.87 21.54 8.11
C GLN A 17 13.60 21.18 6.80
N GLU A 18 14.92 21.10 6.82
CA GLU A 18 15.73 20.69 5.66
C GLU A 18 15.37 19.26 5.21
N LEU A 19 15.19 18.32 6.15
CA LEU A 19 14.70 16.97 5.84
C LEU A 19 13.30 16.97 5.23
N HIS A 20 12.42 17.85 5.70
CA HIS A 20 11.08 18.01 5.15
C HIS A 20 11.15 18.53 3.70
N ASP A 21 11.96 19.56 3.45
CA ASP A 21 12.12 20.19 2.14
C ASP A 21 12.83 19.27 1.13
N LEU A 22 13.81 18.48 1.59
CA LEU A 22 14.45 17.42 0.80
C LEU A 22 13.47 16.28 0.45
N LYS A 23 12.56 15.93 1.36
CA LYS A 23 11.49 14.95 1.08
C LYS A 23 10.49 15.48 0.06
N GLN A 24 10.18 16.79 0.10
CA GLN A 24 9.27 17.46 -0.83
C GLN A 24 9.87 17.62 -2.24
N THR A 25 11.18 17.87 -2.34
CA THR A 25 11.88 18.09 -3.63
C THR A 25 12.33 16.79 -4.31
N ARG A 26 12.32 15.65 -3.61
CA ARG A 26 12.72 14.37 -4.19
C ARG A 26 11.77 14.01 -5.35
N PRO A 27 12.30 13.78 -6.58
CA PRO A 27 11.47 13.31 -7.68
C PRO A 27 10.73 12.05 -7.24
N SER A 28 9.45 11.94 -7.59
CA SER A 28 8.69 10.72 -7.33
C SER A 28 9.49 9.51 -7.79
N ALA A 29 9.42 8.40 -7.05
CA ALA A 29 10.18 7.18 -7.39
C ALA A 29 9.97 6.78 -8.86
N ARG A 30 8.74 7.00 -9.37
CA ARG A 30 8.38 6.86 -10.78
C ARG A 30 9.24 7.71 -11.71
N ARG A 31 9.34 9.03 -11.49
CA ARG A 31 10.17 9.93 -12.31
C ARG A 31 11.66 9.54 -12.29
N HIS A 32 12.18 9.13 -11.13
CA HIS A 32 13.57 8.68 -11.04
C HIS A 32 13.81 7.43 -11.89
N ILE A 33 12.89 6.45 -11.81
CA ILE A 33 12.97 5.21 -12.59
C ILE A 33 12.80 5.47 -14.09
N GLU A 34 11.90 6.37 -14.50
CA GLU A 34 11.75 6.76 -15.91
C GLU A 34 13.04 7.34 -16.49
N LEU A 35 13.73 8.21 -15.75
CA LEU A 35 15.01 8.76 -16.19
C LEU A 35 16.06 7.66 -16.34
N MET A 36 16.11 6.70 -15.43
CA MET A 36 17.03 5.55 -15.52
C MET A 36 16.71 4.66 -16.74
N LEU A 37 15.43 4.40 -17.01
CA LEU A 37 14.99 3.59 -18.15
C LEU A 37 15.26 4.30 -19.49
N ARG A 38 15.01 5.61 -19.57
CA ARG A 38 15.32 6.42 -20.75
C ARG A 38 16.81 6.44 -21.08
N ARG A 39 17.68 6.51 -20.07
CA ARG A 39 19.14 6.40 -20.25
C ARG A 39 19.56 5.04 -20.84
N ARG A 40 18.73 4.00 -20.70
CA ARG A 40 18.94 2.67 -21.29
C ARG A 40 18.22 2.50 -22.65
N GLY A 41 17.66 3.57 -23.22
CA GLY A 41 17.00 3.54 -24.52
C GLY A 41 15.50 3.18 -24.49
N ILE A 42 14.91 2.96 -23.31
CA ILE A 42 13.47 2.66 -23.18
C ILE A 42 12.69 3.99 -23.19
N LYS A 43 11.91 4.21 -24.27
CA LYS A 43 11.24 5.50 -24.51
C LYS A 43 9.78 5.53 -24.05
N THR A 44 9.08 4.39 -24.12
CA THR A 44 7.66 4.27 -23.78
C THR A 44 7.53 3.39 -22.55
N ILE A 45 6.95 3.95 -21.49
CA ILE A 45 6.64 3.21 -20.26
C ILE A 45 5.16 3.43 -20.01
N LYS A 46 4.39 2.35 -20.00
CA LYS A 46 2.99 2.36 -19.61
C LYS A 46 2.90 2.10 -18.12
N TYR A 47 1.90 2.69 -17.48
CA TYR A 47 1.66 2.49 -16.06
C TYR A 47 0.26 1.99 -15.82
N THR A 48 0.16 1.09 -14.85
CA THR A 48 -1.11 0.60 -14.36
C THR A 48 -1.80 1.70 -13.57
N PRO A 49 -3.09 1.97 -13.82
CA PRO A 49 -3.84 2.98 -13.08
C PRO A 49 -4.03 2.58 -11.61
N LEU A 50 -4.23 3.59 -10.76
CA LEU A 50 -4.35 3.42 -9.30
C LEU A 50 -5.61 2.64 -8.91
N ASP A 51 -6.69 2.82 -9.67
CA ASP A 51 -7.97 2.11 -9.55
C ASP A 51 -7.91 0.56 -9.61
N ARG A 52 -6.77 -0.02 -10.01
CA ARG A 52 -6.52 -1.47 -9.97
C ARG A 52 -6.02 -1.98 -8.62
N LEU A 53 -5.56 -1.08 -7.75
CA LEU A 53 -5.17 -1.44 -6.41
C LEU A 53 -6.40 -1.68 -5.53
N VAL A 54 -6.24 -2.56 -4.55
CA VAL A 54 -7.22 -2.76 -3.49
C VAL A 54 -7.46 -1.48 -2.70
N LEU A 55 -6.42 -0.66 -2.54
CA LEU A 55 -6.53 0.63 -1.86
C LEU A 55 -7.32 1.64 -2.72
N PRO A 56 -8.25 2.40 -2.13
CA PRO A 56 -8.94 3.48 -2.83
C PRO A 56 -7.97 4.60 -3.23
N GLU A 57 -8.32 5.39 -4.26
CA GLU A 57 -7.46 6.48 -4.72
C GLU A 57 -7.25 7.57 -3.65
N ASP A 58 -8.29 7.86 -2.87
CA ASP A 58 -8.29 8.87 -1.80
C ASP A 58 -7.88 8.31 -0.42
N CYS A 59 -7.08 7.25 -0.40
CA CYS A 59 -6.72 6.57 0.84
C CYS A 59 -5.83 7.44 1.75
N SER A 60 -6.18 7.56 3.03
CA SER A 60 -5.35 8.29 4.00
C SER A 60 -3.96 7.64 4.16
N PRO A 61 -2.92 8.42 4.53
CA PRO A 61 -1.60 7.85 4.80
C PRO A 61 -1.61 6.79 5.92
N ALA A 62 -2.46 6.97 6.93
CA ALA A 62 -2.62 6.03 8.03
C ALA A 62 -3.21 4.69 7.56
N THR A 63 -4.24 4.73 6.71
CA THR A 63 -4.82 3.52 6.11
C THR A 63 -3.81 2.80 5.22
N THR A 64 -3.06 3.56 4.41
CA THR A 64 -2.01 3.01 3.54
C THR A 64 -0.93 2.30 4.37
N GLU A 65 -0.52 2.91 5.48
CA GLU A 65 0.45 2.31 6.41
C GLU A 65 -0.12 1.05 7.07
N ARG A 66 -1.37 1.09 7.55
CA ARG A 66 -2.00 -0.07 8.18
C ARG A 66 -2.11 -1.23 7.20
N PHE A 67 -2.54 -0.97 5.97
CA PHE A 67 -2.61 -1.99 4.92
C PHE A 67 -1.23 -2.55 4.57
N TYR A 68 -0.19 -1.70 4.50
CA TYR A 68 1.19 -2.15 4.33
C TYR A 68 1.62 -3.13 5.45
N GLN A 69 1.31 -2.83 6.71
CA GLN A 69 1.62 -3.71 7.83
C GLN A 69 0.86 -5.04 7.77
N LEU A 70 -0.40 -5.02 7.33
CA LEU A 70 -1.16 -6.26 7.10
C LEU A 70 -0.53 -7.11 5.98
N MET A 71 -0.13 -6.49 4.86
CA MET A 71 0.51 -7.16 3.72
C MET A 71 1.83 -7.86 4.07
N LYS A 72 2.51 -7.47 5.16
CA LYS A 72 3.68 -8.22 5.67
C LYS A 72 3.30 -9.64 6.13
N LYS A 73 2.08 -9.85 6.62
CA LYS A 73 1.58 -11.17 7.06
C LYS A 73 1.24 -12.05 5.86
N TYR A 74 1.83 -13.24 5.79
CA TYR A 74 1.57 -14.18 4.70
C TYR A 74 0.11 -14.63 4.65
N SER A 75 -0.48 -14.93 5.81
CA SER A 75 -1.90 -15.28 5.95
C SER A 75 -2.82 -14.20 5.35
N PHE A 76 -2.53 -12.93 5.61
CA PHE A 76 -3.29 -11.81 5.05
C PHE A 76 -3.19 -11.76 3.52
N ARG A 77 -2.01 -12.02 2.95
CA ARG A 77 -1.85 -12.05 1.47
C ARG A 77 -2.68 -13.15 0.83
N ILE A 78 -2.73 -14.33 1.44
CA ILE A 78 -3.58 -15.43 0.98
C ILE A 78 -5.06 -15.06 1.11
N PHE A 79 -5.46 -14.57 2.28
CA PHE A 79 -6.83 -14.12 2.54
C PHE A 79 -7.28 -13.08 1.52
N LEU A 80 -6.46 -12.06 1.26
CA LEU A 80 -6.79 -10.99 0.32
C LEU A 80 -6.87 -11.50 -1.12
N ARG A 81 -5.98 -12.40 -1.52
CA ARG A 81 -6.04 -13.07 -2.83
C ARG A 81 -7.37 -13.80 -3.00
N ASP A 82 -7.77 -14.58 -2.00
CA ASP A 82 -8.99 -15.37 -2.05
C ASP A 82 -10.24 -14.45 -2.02
N LEU A 83 -10.21 -13.37 -1.24
CA LEU A 83 -11.24 -12.33 -1.23
C LEU A 83 -11.44 -11.66 -2.60
N ILE A 84 -10.35 -11.34 -3.31
CA ILE A 84 -10.41 -10.79 -4.67
C ILE A 84 -10.96 -11.82 -5.66
N HIS A 85 -10.52 -13.08 -5.54
CA HIS A 85 -10.91 -14.15 -6.46
C HIS A 85 -12.39 -14.54 -6.34
N TYR A 86 -12.91 -14.61 -5.11
CA TYR A 86 -14.28 -15.02 -4.82
C TYR A 86 -15.24 -13.86 -4.56
N ARG A 87 -14.92 -12.63 -4.98
CA ARG A 87 -15.70 -11.41 -4.66
C ARG A 87 -17.20 -11.49 -4.97
N ASP A 88 -17.57 -12.18 -6.04
CA ASP A 88 -18.97 -12.29 -6.51
C ASP A 88 -19.72 -13.45 -5.81
N HIS A 89 -18.99 -14.41 -5.25
CA HIS A 89 -19.52 -15.65 -4.65
C HIS A 89 -18.80 -15.98 -3.34
N LEU A 90 -18.62 -14.97 -2.50
CA LEU A 90 -17.84 -15.11 -1.29
C LEU A 90 -18.57 -16.00 -0.29
N THR A 91 -17.89 -17.03 0.19
CA THR A 91 -18.37 -17.87 1.29
C THR A 91 -17.31 -17.92 2.37
N TRP A 92 -17.73 -17.97 3.63
CA TRP A 92 -16.80 -18.07 4.77
C TRP A 92 -15.77 -19.21 4.63
N PRO A 93 -16.14 -20.43 4.18
CA PRO A 93 -15.18 -21.51 3.97
C PRO A 93 -14.05 -21.19 2.99
N HIS A 94 -14.27 -20.32 2.00
CA HIS A 94 -13.21 -19.89 1.09
C HIS A 94 -12.16 -19.03 1.79
N LEU A 95 -12.58 -18.20 2.76
CA LEU A 95 -11.68 -17.28 3.48
C LEU A 95 -10.95 -17.94 4.65
N THR A 96 -11.52 -18.99 5.25
CA THR A 96 -10.97 -19.67 6.42
C THR A 96 -10.09 -20.87 6.08
N LYS A 97 -9.82 -21.11 4.79
CA LYS A 97 -8.99 -22.25 4.34
C LYS A 97 -7.55 -22.18 4.86
N TYR A 98 -7.01 -20.98 5.03
CA TYR A 98 -5.59 -20.75 5.36
C TYR A 98 -5.38 -19.87 6.59
N CYS A 99 -6.45 -19.44 7.24
CA CYS A 99 -6.42 -18.71 8.50
C CYS A 99 -7.64 -19.08 9.33
N SER A 100 -7.53 -18.98 10.66
CA SER A 100 -8.67 -19.29 11.53
C SER A 100 -9.83 -18.33 11.27
N PRO A 101 -11.09 -18.75 11.53
CA PRO A 101 -12.25 -17.87 11.36
C PRO A 101 -12.13 -16.52 12.06
N GLU A 102 -11.54 -16.51 13.25
CA GLU A 102 -11.30 -15.30 14.05
C GLU A 102 -10.34 -14.35 13.32
N VAL A 103 -9.23 -14.87 12.79
CA VAL A 103 -8.25 -14.07 12.05
C VAL A 103 -8.84 -13.53 10.74
N ALA A 104 -9.65 -14.34 10.03
CA ALA A 104 -10.34 -13.91 8.82
C ALA A 104 -11.33 -12.77 9.11
N GLN A 105 -12.07 -12.88 10.22
CA GLN A 105 -12.98 -11.83 10.70
C GLN A 105 -12.23 -10.56 11.06
N ASP A 106 -11.11 -10.65 11.78
CA ASP A 106 -10.28 -9.48 12.14
C ASP A 106 -9.75 -8.77 10.90
N TYR A 107 -9.29 -9.53 9.89
CA TYR A 107 -8.84 -8.95 8.63
C TYR A 107 -9.97 -8.25 7.89
N LEU A 108 -11.14 -8.89 7.79
CA LEU A 108 -12.30 -8.30 7.14
C LEU A 108 -12.79 -7.05 7.87
N ALA A 109 -12.84 -7.08 9.21
CA ALA A 109 -13.19 -5.95 10.04
C ALA A 109 -12.23 -4.78 9.81
N THR A 110 -10.92 -5.04 9.76
CA THR A 110 -9.93 -4.00 9.45
C THR A 110 -10.14 -3.42 8.05
N LEU A 111 -10.46 -4.24 7.04
CA LEU A 111 -10.74 -3.74 5.68
C LEU A 111 -12.00 -2.88 5.60
N LEU A 112 -13.04 -3.22 6.37
CA LEU A 112 -14.28 -2.46 6.49
C LEU A 112 -14.06 -1.13 7.21
N GLU A 113 -13.37 -1.15 8.36
CA GLU A 113 -13.01 0.05 9.14
C GLU A 113 -12.28 1.08 8.29
N HIS A 114 -11.36 0.61 7.45
CA HIS A 114 -10.56 1.46 6.57
C HIS A 114 -11.22 1.78 5.22
N GLN A 115 -12.50 1.41 5.03
CA GLN A 115 -13.26 1.65 3.80
C GLN A 115 -12.59 1.12 2.53
N ILE A 116 -11.80 0.06 2.66
CA ILE A 116 -11.19 -0.66 1.54
C ILE A 116 -12.24 -1.59 0.91
N VAL A 117 -13.09 -2.14 1.77
CA VAL A 117 -14.23 -2.98 1.43
C VAL A 117 -15.47 -2.39 2.09
N SER A 118 -16.62 -2.52 1.46
CA SER A 118 -17.94 -2.21 2.01
C SER A 118 -18.83 -3.46 1.98
N GLN A 119 -19.74 -3.57 2.94
CA GLN A 119 -20.74 -4.64 2.94
C GLN A 119 -22.01 -4.16 2.24
N VAL A 120 -22.40 -4.85 1.16
CA VAL A 120 -23.60 -4.50 0.37
C VAL A 120 -24.82 -5.34 0.74
N ALA A 121 -24.60 -6.57 1.23
CA ALA A 121 -25.64 -7.46 1.75
C ALA A 121 -25.02 -8.44 2.76
N PRO A 122 -25.82 -9.30 3.45
CA PRO A 122 -25.27 -10.35 4.29
C PRO A 122 -24.29 -11.24 3.49
N GLN A 123 -23.04 -11.32 3.95
CA GLN A 123 -21.94 -12.06 3.30
C GLN A 123 -21.56 -11.58 1.88
N GLN A 124 -22.07 -10.44 1.44
CA GLN A 124 -21.68 -9.83 0.16
C GLN A 124 -20.88 -8.55 0.42
N TYR A 125 -19.67 -8.52 -0.11
CA TYR A 125 -18.72 -7.44 0.10
C TYR A 125 -18.24 -6.91 -1.25
N GLN A 126 -18.08 -5.59 -1.33
CA GLN A 126 -17.62 -4.90 -2.51
C GLN A 126 -16.36 -4.11 -2.18
N PHE A 127 -15.35 -4.19 -3.04
CA PHE A 127 -14.19 -3.32 -2.92
C PHE A 127 -14.53 -1.89 -3.34
N SER A 128 -13.97 -0.91 -2.63
CA SER A 128 -14.12 0.50 -2.99
C SER A 128 -13.51 0.80 -4.36
N SER A 129 -12.39 0.17 -4.69
CA SER A 129 -11.80 0.24 -6.03
C SER A 129 -12.49 -0.73 -6.99
N ARG A 130 -13.12 -0.17 -8.03
CA ARG A 130 -13.98 -0.92 -8.98
C ARG A 130 -13.20 -1.78 -9.98
N ASN A 131 -11.93 -1.46 -10.24
CA ASN A 131 -11.14 -2.04 -11.32
C ASN A 131 -10.10 -3.07 -10.85
N ILE A 132 -10.23 -3.57 -9.61
CA ILE A 132 -9.40 -4.67 -9.12
C ILE A 132 -9.73 -5.92 -9.94
N ARG A 133 -8.74 -6.44 -10.67
CA ARG A 133 -8.87 -7.67 -11.47
C ARG A 133 -8.19 -8.86 -10.84
N ASN A 134 -7.07 -8.63 -10.16
CA ASN A 134 -6.26 -9.67 -9.57
C ASN A 134 -5.45 -9.11 -8.39
N PHE A 135 -4.90 -10.03 -7.61
CA PHE A 135 -4.01 -9.69 -6.49
C PHE A 135 -2.62 -9.19 -6.93
N GLY A 136 -2.22 -9.44 -8.19
CA GLY A 136 -0.88 -9.15 -8.71
C GLY A 136 -0.51 -7.68 -8.62
N ASP A 137 -1.37 -6.77 -9.10
CA ASP A 137 -1.10 -5.32 -9.06
C ASP A 137 -0.91 -4.83 -7.61
N THR A 138 -1.67 -5.37 -6.66
CA THR A 138 -1.54 -5.06 -5.22
C THR A 138 -0.28 -5.65 -4.61
N LEU A 139 0.14 -6.85 -5.04
CA LEU A 139 1.39 -7.46 -4.62
C LEU A 139 2.61 -6.68 -5.13
N GLU A 140 2.60 -6.26 -6.40
CA GLU A 140 3.65 -5.41 -6.97
C GLU A 140 3.76 -4.10 -6.19
N TRP A 141 2.63 -3.46 -5.87
CA TRP A 141 2.59 -2.29 -5.02
C TRP A 141 3.25 -2.56 -3.67
N PHE A 142 2.93 -3.67 -3.01
CA PHE A 142 3.52 -4.03 -1.71
C PHE A 142 5.03 -4.23 -1.81
N VAL A 143 5.51 -4.96 -2.83
CA VAL A 143 6.94 -5.16 -3.06
C VAL A 143 7.65 -3.82 -3.28
N ALA A 144 7.05 -2.91 -4.06
CA ALA A 144 7.60 -1.56 -4.23
C ALA A 144 7.64 -0.77 -2.91
N GLN A 145 6.65 -0.94 -2.01
CA GLN A 145 6.70 -0.35 -0.67
C GLN A 145 7.83 -0.93 0.17
N VAL A 146 8.02 -2.26 0.15
CA VAL A 146 9.11 -2.94 0.88
C VAL A 146 10.46 -2.40 0.42
N ILE A 147 10.72 -2.36 -0.89
CA ILE A 147 11.98 -1.86 -1.45
C ILE A 147 12.23 -0.40 -1.05
N ARG A 148 11.20 0.45 -1.06
CA ARG A 148 11.35 1.86 -0.67
C ARG A 148 11.56 2.05 0.83
N LYS A 149 10.77 1.38 1.67
CA LYS A 149 10.75 1.61 3.12
C LYS A 149 11.86 0.88 3.84
N GLU A 150 12.12 -0.38 3.47
CA GLU A 150 13.05 -1.24 4.18
C GLU A 150 14.47 -1.18 3.59
N PHE A 151 14.60 -0.88 2.28
CA PHE A 151 15.90 -0.84 1.59
C PHE A 151 16.30 0.56 1.09
N GLY A 152 15.43 1.57 1.24
CA GLY A 152 15.71 2.95 0.83
C GLY A 152 15.85 3.16 -0.68
N ALA A 153 15.58 2.14 -1.50
CA ALA A 153 15.83 2.17 -2.93
C ALA A 153 14.62 2.68 -3.72
N PRO A 154 14.81 3.44 -4.82
CA PRO A 154 13.70 3.84 -5.67
C PRO A 154 13.00 2.63 -6.28
N ALA A 155 11.71 2.48 -6.03
CA ALA A 155 10.87 1.44 -6.65
C ALA A 155 9.51 1.98 -7.07
N THR A 156 9.00 1.45 -8.18
CA THR A 156 7.65 1.67 -8.69
C THR A 156 6.99 0.32 -8.96
N TRP A 157 5.68 0.33 -9.15
CA TRP A 157 4.88 -0.85 -9.49
C TRP A 157 4.09 -0.56 -10.78
N GLY A 158 3.57 -1.60 -11.43
CA GLY A 158 2.68 -1.46 -12.58
C GLY A 158 3.31 -0.86 -13.83
N SER A 159 4.65 -0.79 -13.94
CA SER A 159 5.37 -0.35 -15.15
C SER A 159 5.41 -1.46 -16.19
N ARG A 160 4.96 -1.18 -17.42
CA ARG A 160 4.91 -2.11 -18.56
C ARG A 160 5.47 -1.49 -19.83
#